data_AF-A0A369W1C3-F1
#
_entry.id   AF-A0A369W1C3-F1
#
_cell.length_a   1.000
_cell.length_b   1.000
_cell.length_c   1.000
_cell.angle_alpha   90.00
_cell.angle_beta   90.00
_cell.angle_gamma   90.00
#
_symmetry.space_group_name_H-M   'P 1'
#
loop_
_entity.id
_entity.type
_entity.pdbx_description
1 polymer ?
#
loop_
_entity_poly.entity_id
_entity_poly.type
_entity_poly.pdbx_seq_one_letter_code
_entity_poly.pdbx_strand_id
1 'polypeptide(L)'
;MSMDANERVGATRRASILMRMEAFYLHALRLSLLLLATVMLAAVAWFGIAGLYRLTRDAASVQPAAVMVTAEEVADLPAAAAPQAKPRSDPAAEARVYYKGFVDRYHALYTRRFAPFRQSDDPALTRAAFDERFVGTDQRMAQIGEGLLDFAEDKSELEQLLSTMTQVADLPRTAERLRAYKAASKRLVKRTVRGTRTERYCSYYGYYINACIDYSTREVPYSRQVTEMVLPKGVTAPPQLFGAYQNRALELTQSRRREAAEKAEAQKAEILADNARGSANIWLAIQIVGGFLALMFLFLLIAIERHQRVLATRAAGPEASDV
;
A
#
# COMPACT_ATOMS: atom_id res chain seq x y z
N MET A 1 67.42 -25.81 73.71
CA MET A 1 65.99 -25.99 73.38
C MET A 1 65.79 -25.52 71.94
N SER A 2 66.20 -26.36 70.98
CA SER A 2 66.17 -26.05 69.55
C SER A 2 64.79 -26.39 69.00
N MET A 3 63.96 -25.37 68.76
CA MET A 3 62.76 -25.56 67.95
C MET A 3 63.18 -25.93 66.52
N ASP A 4 62.68 -27.08 66.09
CA ASP A 4 63.07 -27.81 64.90
C ASP A 4 62.99 -26.98 63.61
N ALA A 5 64.09 -26.95 62.87
CA ALA A 5 64.17 -26.40 61.53
C ALA A 5 63.12 -27.04 60.57
N ASN A 6 62.62 -28.23 60.88
CA ASN A 6 61.61 -28.94 60.10
C ASN A 6 60.20 -28.29 60.16
N GLU A 7 59.80 -27.66 61.27
CA GLU A 7 58.50 -26.97 61.33
C GLU A 7 58.50 -25.67 60.50
N ARG A 8 59.65 -24.98 60.43
CA ARG A 8 59.81 -23.76 59.61
C ARG A 8 59.77 -24.07 58.11
N VAL A 9 60.28 -25.22 57.68
CA VAL A 9 60.21 -25.68 56.28
C VAL A 9 58.79 -26.11 55.90
N GLY A 10 58.02 -26.69 56.83
CA GLY A 10 56.61 -27.06 56.62
C GLY A 10 55.68 -25.84 56.47
N ALA A 11 55.87 -24.80 57.31
CA ALA A 11 55.09 -23.57 57.26
C ALA A 11 55.35 -22.76 55.99
N THR A 12 56.61 -22.67 55.55
CA THR A 12 56.99 -21.98 54.30
C THR A 12 56.46 -22.69 53.05
N ARG A 13 56.43 -24.03 53.03
CA ARG A 13 55.80 -24.80 51.93
C ARG A 13 54.29 -24.54 51.85
N ARG A 14 53.56 -24.57 52.97
CA ARG A 14 52.11 -24.31 52.99
C ARG A 14 51.76 -22.88 52.56
N ALA A 15 52.52 -21.88 53.04
CA ALA A 15 52.38 -20.50 52.60
C ALA A 15 52.66 -20.33 51.09
N SER A 16 53.67 -21.03 50.54
CA SER A 16 53.98 -20.99 49.10
C SER A 16 52.88 -21.60 48.22
N ILE A 17 52.17 -22.62 48.69
CA ILE A 17 51.06 -23.25 47.97
C ILE A 17 49.83 -22.34 47.99
N LEU A 18 49.52 -21.74 49.15
CA LEU A 18 48.44 -20.76 49.27
C LEU A 18 48.67 -19.53 48.38
N MET A 19 49.89 -18.98 48.35
CA MET A 19 50.24 -17.87 47.45
C MET A 19 50.12 -18.26 45.96
N ARG A 20 50.46 -19.50 45.59
CA ARG A 20 50.28 -19.98 44.21
C ARG A 20 48.81 -20.17 43.84
N MET A 21 47.97 -20.68 44.76
CA MET A 21 46.53 -20.79 44.52
C MET A 21 45.86 -19.42 44.45
N GLU A 22 46.28 -18.47 45.29
CA GLU A 22 45.81 -17.07 45.24
C GLU A 22 46.20 -16.40 43.92
N ALA A 23 47.46 -16.55 43.49
CA ALA A 23 47.92 -16.02 42.21
C ALA A 23 47.16 -16.64 41.02
N PHE A 24 46.93 -17.95 41.03
CA PHE A 24 46.16 -18.65 40.02
C PHE A 24 44.69 -18.20 40.01
N TYR A 25 44.07 -18.07 41.19
CA TYR A 25 42.70 -17.60 41.34
C TYR A 25 42.54 -16.17 40.81
N LEU A 26 43.45 -15.26 41.16
CA LEU A 26 43.46 -13.90 40.64
C LEU A 26 43.68 -13.86 39.13
N HIS A 27 44.50 -14.77 38.58
CA HIS A 27 44.66 -14.88 37.13
C HIS A 27 43.41 -15.39 36.42
N ALA A 28 42.78 -16.45 36.95
CA ALA A 28 41.56 -17.01 36.41
C ALA A 28 40.40 -15.99 36.46
N LEU A 29 40.29 -15.25 37.57
CA LEU A 29 39.28 -14.20 37.75
C LEU A 29 39.51 -13.02 36.78
N ARG A 30 40.77 -12.66 36.53
CA ARG A 30 41.10 -11.63 35.53
C ARG A 30 40.81 -12.08 34.10
N LEU A 31 41.09 -13.35 33.77
CA LEU A 31 40.80 -13.93 32.47
C LEU A 31 39.28 -14.02 32.22
N SER A 32 38.50 -14.46 33.21
CA SER A 32 37.05 -14.55 33.10
C SER A 32 36.39 -13.18 32.96
N LEU A 33 36.88 -12.17 33.68
CA LEU A 33 36.44 -10.77 33.50
C LEU A 33 36.77 -10.21 32.13
N LEU A 34 37.99 -10.46 31.61
CA LEU A 34 38.36 -10.05 30.26
C LEU A 34 37.47 -10.72 29.22
N LEU A 35 37.18 -12.00 29.39
CA LEU A 35 36.31 -12.75 28.48
C LEU A 35 34.88 -12.20 28.52
N LEU A 36 34.33 -11.94 29.71
CA LEU A 36 33.02 -11.30 29.88
C LEU A 36 32.98 -9.90 29.24
N ALA A 37 34.00 -9.08 29.47
CA ALA A 37 34.14 -7.76 28.86
C ALA A 37 34.16 -7.82 27.33
N THR A 38 34.89 -8.80 26.77
CA THR A 38 34.98 -9.00 25.32
C THR A 38 33.64 -9.41 24.73
N VAL A 39 32.90 -10.31 25.39
CA VAL A 39 31.56 -10.71 24.98
C VAL A 39 30.56 -9.55 25.06
N MET A 40 30.64 -8.73 26.12
CA MET A 40 29.80 -7.53 26.25
C MET A 40 30.07 -6.51 25.13
N LEU A 41 31.34 -6.27 24.80
CA LEU A 41 31.70 -5.36 23.70
C LEU A 41 31.23 -5.88 22.34
N ALA A 42 31.37 -7.19 22.08
CA ALA A 42 30.86 -7.82 20.86
C ALA A 42 29.32 -7.71 20.76
N ALA A 43 28.61 -7.92 21.86
CA ALA A 43 27.16 -7.77 21.91
C ALA A 43 26.73 -6.32 21.65
N VAL A 44 27.41 -5.33 22.25
CA VAL A 44 27.16 -3.90 22.00
C VAL A 44 27.38 -3.55 20.53
N ALA A 45 28.48 -3.99 19.93
CA ALA A 45 28.75 -3.74 18.53
C ALA A 45 27.66 -4.35 17.63
N TRP A 46 27.24 -5.58 17.92
CA TRP A 46 26.18 -6.26 17.19
C TRP A 46 24.83 -5.54 17.31
N PHE A 47 24.37 -5.25 18.53
CA PHE A 47 23.09 -4.58 18.76
C PHE A 47 23.09 -3.12 18.29
N GLY A 48 24.23 -2.43 18.41
CA GLY A 48 24.41 -1.07 17.92
C GLY A 48 24.32 -0.99 16.40
N ILE A 49 25.09 -1.81 15.67
CA ILE A 49 25.09 -1.83 14.20
C ILE A 49 23.72 -2.30 13.66
N ALA A 50 23.16 -3.37 14.22
CA ALA A 50 21.86 -3.89 13.80
C ALA A 50 20.72 -2.90 14.10
N GLY A 51 20.80 -2.17 15.23
CA GLY A 51 19.84 -1.14 15.60
C GLY A 51 19.91 0.07 14.69
N LEU A 52 21.12 0.58 14.41
CA LEU A 52 21.33 1.71 13.51
C LEU A 52 20.86 1.40 12.09
N TYR A 53 21.22 0.23 11.56
CA TYR A 53 20.82 -0.20 10.21
C TYR A 53 19.29 -0.25 10.06
N ARG A 54 18.58 -0.72 11.08
CA ARG A 54 17.11 -0.73 11.07
C ARG A 54 16.56 0.68 11.10
N LEU A 55 17.03 1.54 12.01
CA LEU A 55 16.59 2.93 12.13
C LEU A 55 16.83 3.79 10.88
N THR A 56 17.82 3.45 10.06
CA THR A 56 18.11 4.20 8.82
C THR A 56 17.09 3.96 7.70
N ARG A 57 16.14 3.02 7.87
CA ARG A 57 15.05 2.81 6.91
C ARG A 57 13.90 3.78 7.21
N ASP A 58 13.58 4.64 6.24
CA ASP A 58 12.53 5.63 6.38
C ASP A 58 11.18 5.11 5.85
N ALA A 59 10.18 5.02 6.73
CA ALA A 59 8.82 4.64 6.35
C ALA A 59 8.17 5.72 5.46
N ALA A 60 8.60 6.98 5.55
CA ALA A 60 8.10 8.07 4.72
C ALA A 60 8.58 7.96 3.25
N SER A 61 9.64 7.20 2.97
CA SER A 61 10.12 6.95 1.60
C SER A 61 9.35 5.85 0.86
N VAL A 62 8.56 5.03 1.56
CA VAL A 62 7.71 4.02 0.93
C VAL A 62 6.44 4.68 0.43
N GLN A 63 6.46 5.06 -0.85
CA GLN A 63 5.26 5.47 -1.55
C GLN A 63 4.57 4.23 -2.16
N PRO A 64 3.24 4.24 -2.31
CA PRO A 64 2.57 3.22 -3.10
C PRO A 64 3.21 3.12 -4.47
N ALA A 65 3.60 1.90 -4.83
CA ALA A 65 4.16 1.62 -6.14
C ALA A 65 3.17 2.14 -7.18
N ALA A 66 3.59 3.12 -7.97
CA ALA A 66 2.75 3.66 -9.03
C ALA A 66 2.37 2.51 -9.95
N VAL A 67 1.06 2.23 -10.06
CA VAL A 67 0.56 1.25 -11.03
C VAL A 67 0.61 1.90 -12.39
N MET A 68 1.76 1.82 -13.03
CA MET A 68 1.97 2.19 -14.43
C MET A 68 2.54 0.97 -15.16
N VAL A 69 1.86 0.58 -16.23
CA VAL A 69 2.40 -0.32 -17.25
C VAL A 69 3.26 0.56 -18.14
N THR A 70 4.55 0.25 -18.24
CA THR A 70 5.49 0.97 -19.08
C THR A 70 5.28 0.66 -20.57
N ALA A 71 5.54 1.64 -21.44
CA ALA A 71 6.66 1.48 -22.37
C ALA A 71 7.74 2.37 -21.77
N GLU A 72 8.86 1.75 -21.45
CA GLU A 72 9.77 2.05 -20.34
C GLU A 72 10.19 3.53 -20.21
N GLU A 73 10.44 3.98 -18.98
CA GLU A 73 11.44 5.04 -18.77
C GLU A 73 11.17 6.41 -19.41
N VAL A 74 9.92 6.87 -19.55
CA VAL A 74 9.68 8.23 -20.11
C VAL A 74 9.82 9.31 -19.03
N ALA A 75 11.06 9.45 -18.56
CA ALA A 75 11.84 10.66 -18.34
C ALA A 75 11.30 11.79 -17.44
N ASP A 76 12.03 11.96 -16.33
CA ASP A 76 12.35 13.18 -15.58
C ASP A 76 11.25 13.94 -14.80
N LEU A 77 11.30 13.89 -13.45
CA LEU A 77 11.79 14.98 -12.57
C LEU A 77 11.49 14.73 -11.05
N PRO A 78 12.21 15.43 -10.13
CA PRO A 78 12.27 15.16 -8.68
C PRO A 78 11.37 16.06 -7.80
N ALA A 79 11.27 15.64 -6.53
CA ALA A 79 10.99 16.37 -5.28
C ALA A 79 9.67 17.14 -5.11
N ALA A 80 9.08 16.95 -3.92
CA ALA A 80 7.91 17.63 -3.42
C ALA A 80 8.05 19.17 -3.44
N ALA A 81 6.97 19.86 -3.82
CA ALA A 81 6.82 21.29 -3.63
C ALA A 81 5.59 21.60 -2.76
N ALA A 82 5.81 22.50 -1.80
CA ALA A 82 4.80 23.17 -0.99
C ALA A 82 3.70 23.84 -1.84
N PRO A 83 2.50 24.11 -1.29
CA PRO A 83 1.41 24.69 -2.06
C PRO A 83 1.77 26.12 -2.48
N GLN A 84 2.00 26.32 -3.77
CA GLN A 84 2.10 27.65 -4.37
C GLN A 84 0.82 27.96 -5.14
N ALA A 85 0.22 29.09 -4.80
CA ALA A 85 -0.92 29.64 -5.51
C ALA A 85 -0.49 30.43 -6.77
N LYS A 86 -1.09 30.03 -7.91
CA LYS A 86 -1.48 30.81 -9.12
C LYS A 86 -0.35 31.31 -10.07
N PRO A 87 -0.57 31.19 -11.40
CA PRO A 87 -1.48 32.08 -12.12
C PRO A 87 -2.61 31.36 -12.86
N ARG A 88 -3.74 32.06 -12.97
CA ARG A 88 -5.01 31.65 -13.57
C ARG A 88 -4.91 31.75 -15.10
N SER A 89 -4.29 30.77 -15.78
CA SER A 89 -4.86 30.35 -17.07
C SER A 89 -6.22 29.73 -16.73
N ASP A 90 -7.26 29.92 -17.54
CA ASP A 90 -8.55 29.29 -17.27
C ASP A 90 -8.36 27.76 -17.37
N PRO A 91 -8.24 27.00 -16.25
CA PRO A 91 -7.98 25.55 -16.34
C PRO A 91 -9.14 24.84 -17.04
N ALA A 92 -10.32 25.45 -17.03
CA ALA A 92 -11.48 24.98 -17.78
C ALA A 92 -11.31 25.14 -19.29
N ALA A 93 -10.53 26.11 -19.79
CA ALA A 93 -10.29 26.26 -21.23
C ALA A 93 -9.39 25.14 -21.77
N GLU A 94 -8.29 24.82 -21.07
CA GLU A 94 -7.41 23.71 -21.45
C GLU A 94 -8.14 22.36 -21.36
N ALA A 95 -8.87 22.13 -20.26
CA ALA A 95 -9.65 20.91 -20.08
C ALA A 95 -10.69 20.72 -21.19
N ARG A 96 -11.40 21.78 -21.59
CA ARG A 96 -12.37 21.75 -22.71
C ARG A 96 -11.72 21.34 -24.03
N VAL A 97 -10.56 21.91 -24.35
CA VAL A 97 -9.83 21.58 -25.58
C VAL A 97 -9.38 20.12 -25.56
N TYR A 98 -8.83 19.68 -24.42
CA TYR A 98 -8.38 18.31 -24.25
C TYR A 98 -9.52 17.29 -24.39
N TYR A 99 -10.60 17.43 -23.63
CA TYR A 99 -11.71 16.46 -23.67
C TYR A 99 -12.35 16.41 -25.05
N LYS A 100 -12.51 17.55 -25.73
CA LYS A 100 -13.00 17.57 -27.11
C LYS A 100 -12.11 16.72 -28.03
N GLY A 101 -10.80 16.91 -27.97
CA GLY A 101 -9.83 16.14 -28.77
C GLY A 101 -9.74 14.67 -28.35
N PHE A 102 -9.94 14.37 -27.07
CA PHE A 102 -10.02 13.00 -26.56
C PHE A 102 -11.26 12.28 -27.11
N VAL A 103 -12.44 12.89 -27.01
CA VAL A 103 -13.68 12.36 -27.59
C VAL A 103 -13.51 12.09 -29.07
N ASP A 104 -12.84 12.96 -29.82
CA ASP A 104 -12.56 12.75 -31.24
C ASP A 104 -11.73 11.49 -31.50
N ARG A 105 -10.61 11.32 -30.78
CA ARG A 105 -9.75 10.14 -30.91
C ARG A 105 -10.46 8.86 -30.46
N TYR A 106 -11.18 8.92 -29.35
CA TYR A 106 -11.82 7.76 -28.75
C TYR A 106 -13.06 7.31 -29.55
N HIS A 107 -13.82 8.28 -30.07
CA HIS A 107 -14.88 8.01 -31.03
C HIS A 107 -14.33 7.47 -32.35
N ALA A 108 -13.20 7.99 -32.86
CA ALA A 108 -12.54 7.47 -34.05
C ALA A 108 -12.10 6.01 -33.90
N LEU A 109 -11.60 5.63 -32.71
CA LEU A 109 -11.31 4.23 -32.38
C LEU A 109 -12.58 3.37 -32.51
N TYR A 110 -13.68 3.81 -31.89
CA TYR A 110 -14.96 3.10 -31.98
C TYR A 110 -15.48 2.98 -33.41
N THR A 111 -15.50 4.08 -34.17
CA THR A 111 -16.01 4.10 -35.54
C THR A 111 -15.17 3.25 -36.49
N ARG A 112 -13.86 3.18 -36.27
CA ARG A 112 -12.96 2.36 -37.09
C ARG A 112 -13.01 0.87 -36.74
N ARG A 113 -13.09 0.52 -35.45
CA ARG A 113 -12.91 -0.87 -34.99
C ARG A 113 -14.22 -1.59 -34.65
N PHE A 114 -15.23 -0.88 -34.17
CA PHE A 114 -16.48 -1.47 -33.67
C PHE A 114 -17.67 -1.20 -34.59
N ALA A 115 -17.84 0.04 -35.05
CA ALA A 115 -18.97 0.43 -35.89
C ALA A 115 -19.14 -0.35 -37.22
N PRO A 116 -18.07 -0.84 -37.91
CA PRO A 116 -18.24 -1.60 -39.16
C PRO A 116 -18.97 -2.94 -38.98
N PHE A 117 -19.14 -3.41 -37.74
CA PHE A 117 -19.83 -4.64 -37.39
C PHE A 117 -21.29 -4.43 -36.97
N ARG A 118 -21.78 -3.19 -36.99
CA ARG A 118 -23.18 -2.84 -36.74
C ARG A 118 -24.12 -3.56 -37.73
N GLN A 119 -25.31 -3.98 -37.28
CA GLN A 119 -26.35 -4.46 -38.18
C GLN A 119 -27.05 -3.28 -38.87
N SER A 120 -27.69 -3.50 -40.02
CA SER A 120 -28.31 -2.43 -40.81
C SER A 120 -29.44 -1.71 -40.07
N ASP A 121 -30.13 -2.39 -39.16
CA ASP A 121 -31.25 -1.88 -38.39
C ASP A 121 -30.87 -1.24 -37.05
N ASP A 122 -29.61 -1.33 -36.64
CA ASP A 122 -29.15 -0.64 -35.42
C ASP A 122 -28.89 0.85 -35.70
N PRO A 123 -29.25 1.78 -34.79
CA PRO A 123 -28.91 3.18 -34.96
C PRO A 123 -27.39 3.38 -34.91
N ALA A 124 -26.88 4.26 -35.77
CA ALA A 124 -25.50 4.71 -35.67
C ALA A 124 -25.33 5.54 -34.39
N LEU A 125 -24.25 5.28 -33.65
CA LEU A 125 -23.94 6.05 -32.46
C LEU A 125 -23.35 7.40 -32.90
N THR A 126 -24.03 8.49 -32.59
CA THR A 126 -23.53 9.84 -32.88
C THR A 126 -22.38 10.19 -31.94
N ARG A 127 -21.53 11.14 -32.34
CA ARG A 127 -20.42 11.64 -31.50
C ARG A 127 -20.92 12.14 -30.13
N ALA A 128 -22.03 12.86 -30.10
CA ALA A 128 -22.61 13.37 -28.86
C ALA A 128 -23.11 12.23 -27.94
N ALA A 129 -23.84 11.26 -28.49
CA ALA A 129 -24.28 10.09 -27.72
C ALA A 129 -23.11 9.18 -27.29
N PHE A 130 -22.01 9.18 -28.05
CA PHE A 130 -20.77 8.49 -27.66
C PHE A 130 -20.10 9.19 -26.47
N ASP A 131 -19.96 10.51 -26.52
CA ASP A 131 -19.41 11.32 -25.43
C ASP A 131 -20.21 11.12 -24.15
N GLU A 132 -21.53 11.37 -24.20
CA GLU A 132 -22.44 11.21 -23.05
C GLU A 132 -22.32 9.82 -22.41
N ARG A 133 -22.18 8.77 -23.23
CA ARG A 133 -22.16 7.39 -22.76
C ARG A 133 -20.81 6.94 -22.20
N PHE A 134 -19.69 7.40 -22.76
CA PHE A 134 -18.38 6.81 -22.50
C PHE A 134 -17.36 7.76 -21.89
N VAL A 135 -17.40 9.04 -22.25
CA VAL A 135 -16.42 10.02 -21.77
C VAL A 135 -17.05 10.91 -20.70
N GLY A 136 -18.27 11.39 -20.92
CA GLY A 136 -18.99 12.23 -19.97
C GLY A 136 -18.37 13.62 -19.84
N THR A 137 -17.97 14.25 -20.96
CA THR A 137 -17.22 15.51 -20.94
C THR A 137 -17.89 16.58 -20.10
N ASP A 138 -19.20 16.79 -20.23
CA ASP A 138 -19.93 17.81 -19.45
C ASP A 138 -19.88 17.54 -17.95
N GLN A 139 -20.00 16.27 -17.54
CA GLN A 139 -19.91 15.87 -16.13
C GLN A 139 -18.50 16.09 -15.59
N ARG A 140 -17.46 15.72 -16.34
CA ARG A 140 -16.06 15.93 -15.93
C ARG A 140 -15.72 17.41 -15.81
N MET A 141 -16.20 18.22 -16.75
CA MET A 141 -16.03 19.67 -16.72
C MET A 141 -16.72 20.29 -15.49
N ALA A 142 -17.90 19.82 -15.11
CA ALA A 142 -18.57 20.24 -13.88
C ALA A 142 -17.75 19.84 -12.64
N GLN A 143 -17.26 18.60 -12.58
CA GLN A 143 -16.44 18.10 -11.46
C GLN A 143 -15.11 18.84 -11.31
N ILE A 144 -14.45 19.22 -12.41
CA ILE A 144 -13.26 20.08 -12.38
C ILE A 144 -13.63 21.48 -11.87
N GLY A 145 -14.76 22.04 -12.32
CA GLY A 145 -15.27 23.32 -11.86
C GLY A 145 -15.54 23.37 -10.36
N GLU A 146 -15.96 22.22 -9.79
CA GLU A 146 -16.22 22.03 -8.35
C GLU A 146 -14.96 21.61 -7.56
N GLY A 147 -13.83 21.36 -8.22
CA GLY A 147 -12.59 20.88 -7.59
C GLY A 147 -12.66 19.42 -7.12
N LEU A 148 -13.63 18.64 -7.61
CA LEU A 148 -13.82 17.22 -7.29
C LEU A 148 -12.97 16.29 -8.17
N LEU A 149 -12.48 16.80 -9.30
CA LEU A 149 -11.68 16.05 -10.26
C LEU A 149 -10.41 16.83 -10.57
N ASP A 150 -9.25 16.20 -10.36
CA ASP A 150 -7.97 16.76 -10.80
C ASP A 150 -7.78 16.52 -12.30
N PHE A 151 -7.58 17.59 -13.06
CA PHE A 151 -7.46 17.50 -14.52
C PHE A 151 -6.22 16.73 -14.96
N ALA A 152 -5.09 16.84 -14.25
CA ALA A 152 -3.86 16.19 -14.66
C ALA A 152 -3.94 14.67 -14.44
N GLU A 153 -4.48 14.25 -13.30
CA GLU A 153 -4.76 12.84 -13.01
C GLU A 153 -5.75 12.27 -14.03
N ASP A 154 -6.87 12.96 -14.26
CA ASP A 154 -7.90 12.48 -15.18
C ASP A 154 -7.41 12.37 -16.63
N LYS A 155 -6.62 13.35 -17.08
CA LYS A 155 -5.97 13.31 -18.38
C LYS A 155 -5.08 12.08 -18.54
N SER A 156 -4.27 11.76 -17.54
CA SER A 156 -3.42 10.57 -17.55
C SER A 156 -4.25 9.28 -17.60
N GLU A 157 -5.34 9.20 -16.83
CA GLU A 157 -6.24 8.05 -16.83
C GLU A 157 -6.92 7.83 -18.18
N LEU A 158 -7.36 8.91 -18.82
CA LEU A 158 -8.00 8.85 -20.12
C LEU A 158 -7.03 8.40 -21.22
N GLU A 159 -5.77 8.88 -21.23
CA GLU A 159 -4.76 8.37 -22.17
C GLU A 159 -4.46 6.88 -21.94
N GLN A 160 -4.38 6.44 -20.67
CA GLN A 160 -4.21 5.02 -20.35
C GLN A 160 -5.41 4.19 -20.82
N LEU A 161 -6.63 4.70 -20.63
CA LEU A 161 -7.86 4.06 -21.10
C LEU A 161 -7.86 3.96 -22.64
N LEU A 162 -7.54 5.04 -23.35
CA LEU A 162 -7.46 5.06 -24.82
C LEU A 162 -6.44 4.03 -25.33
N SER A 163 -5.25 3.97 -24.73
CA SER A 163 -4.22 2.99 -25.07
C SER A 163 -4.72 1.55 -24.84
N THR A 164 -5.29 1.27 -23.67
CA THR A 164 -5.84 -0.04 -23.30
C THR A 164 -6.93 -0.47 -24.28
N MET A 165 -7.86 0.43 -24.58
CA MET A 165 -8.98 0.16 -25.48
C MET A 165 -8.53 -0.03 -26.92
N THR A 166 -7.46 0.67 -27.35
CA THR A 166 -6.84 0.46 -28.65
C THR A 166 -6.28 -0.96 -28.75
N GLN A 167 -5.55 -1.43 -27.73
CA GLN A 167 -5.03 -2.80 -27.69
C GLN A 167 -6.16 -3.84 -27.66
N VAL A 168 -7.19 -3.62 -26.83
CA VAL A 168 -8.35 -4.53 -26.74
C VAL A 168 -9.10 -4.62 -28.06
N ALA A 169 -9.21 -3.51 -28.80
CA ALA A 169 -9.85 -3.47 -30.11
C ALA A 169 -9.11 -4.32 -31.16
N ASP A 170 -7.79 -4.48 -31.01
CA ASP A 170 -6.93 -5.25 -31.93
C ASP A 170 -6.85 -6.74 -31.57
N LEU A 171 -7.41 -7.17 -30.44
CA LEU A 171 -7.41 -8.58 -30.06
C LEU A 171 -8.26 -9.44 -31.02
N PRO A 172 -7.79 -10.63 -31.43
CA PRO A 172 -8.55 -11.55 -32.28
C PRO A 172 -9.93 -11.89 -31.72
N ARG A 173 -10.01 -12.11 -30.39
CA ARG A 173 -11.25 -12.42 -29.68
C ARG A 173 -12.29 -11.29 -29.79
N THR A 174 -11.85 -10.03 -29.84
CA THR A 174 -12.75 -8.88 -30.05
C THR A 174 -13.34 -8.92 -31.45
N ALA A 175 -12.50 -9.15 -32.46
CA ALA A 175 -12.96 -9.31 -33.85
C ALA A 175 -13.92 -10.50 -34.01
N GLU A 176 -13.67 -11.63 -33.36
CA GLU A 176 -14.57 -12.79 -33.35
C GLU A 176 -15.95 -12.45 -32.77
N ARG A 177 -16.00 -11.76 -31.62
CA ARG A 177 -17.27 -11.34 -31.00
C ARG A 177 -18.05 -10.37 -31.88
N LEU A 178 -17.35 -9.42 -32.51
CA LEU A 178 -17.97 -8.46 -33.42
C LEU A 178 -18.48 -9.12 -34.71
N ARG A 179 -17.75 -10.08 -35.28
CA ARG A 179 -18.21 -10.89 -36.41
C ARG A 179 -19.41 -11.76 -36.04
N ALA A 180 -19.38 -12.38 -34.86
CA ALA A 180 -20.49 -13.18 -34.34
C ALA A 180 -21.76 -12.32 -34.20
N TYR A 181 -21.63 -11.07 -33.73
CA TYR A 181 -22.73 -10.10 -33.73
C TYR A 181 -23.25 -9.79 -35.13
N LYS A 182 -22.35 -9.46 -36.06
CA LYS A 182 -22.73 -9.12 -37.44
C LYS A 182 -23.45 -10.26 -38.15
N ALA A 183 -23.05 -11.50 -37.88
CA ALA A 183 -23.63 -12.70 -38.47
C ALA A 183 -24.89 -13.21 -37.73
N ALA A 184 -25.18 -12.72 -36.53
CA ALA A 184 -26.29 -13.21 -35.73
C ALA A 184 -27.64 -12.70 -36.24
N SER A 185 -28.56 -13.62 -36.52
CA SER A 185 -29.95 -13.26 -36.83
C SER A 185 -30.75 -13.07 -35.55
N LYS A 186 -31.50 -11.96 -35.48
CA LYS A 186 -32.49 -11.73 -34.42
C LYS A 186 -33.58 -12.81 -34.52
N ARG A 187 -33.98 -13.36 -33.37
CA ARG A 187 -35.03 -14.38 -33.27
C ARG A 187 -36.25 -13.80 -32.59
N LEU A 188 -37.43 -14.21 -33.06
CA LEU A 188 -38.69 -13.82 -32.46
C LEU A 188 -38.84 -14.51 -31.09
N VAL A 189 -38.86 -13.73 -30.03
CA VAL A 189 -39.08 -14.22 -28.67
C VAL A 189 -40.39 -13.64 -28.14
N LYS A 190 -41.29 -14.52 -27.70
CA LYS A 190 -42.53 -14.14 -27.01
C LYS A 190 -42.26 -14.17 -25.51
N ARG A 191 -42.40 -13.01 -24.84
CA ARG A 191 -42.33 -12.91 -23.38
C ARG A 191 -43.67 -12.47 -22.80
N THR A 192 -44.05 -13.08 -21.69
CA THR A 192 -45.20 -12.61 -20.91
C THR A 192 -44.71 -11.51 -19.97
N VAL A 193 -45.12 -10.26 -20.24
CA VAL A 193 -44.89 -9.14 -19.32
C VAL A 193 -46.08 -9.03 -18.40
N ARG A 194 -45.81 -9.02 -17.09
CA ARG A 194 -46.81 -8.75 -16.05
C ARG A 194 -46.64 -7.32 -15.56
N GLY A 195 -47.74 -6.64 -15.34
CA GLY A 195 -47.76 -5.30 -14.76
C GLY A 195 -49.10 -5.03 -14.10
N THR A 196 -49.22 -3.87 -13.46
CA THR A 196 -50.50 -3.34 -12.99
C THR A 196 -50.96 -2.26 -13.96
N ARG A 197 -52.28 -2.19 -14.19
CA ARG A 197 -52.90 -1.06 -14.87
C ARG A 197 -54.02 -0.52 -13.99
N THR A 198 -54.18 0.79 -14.00
CA THR A 198 -55.30 1.45 -13.34
C THR A 198 -56.55 1.26 -14.18
N GLU A 199 -57.55 0.56 -13.65
CA GLU A 199 -58.87 0.45 -14.28
C GLU A 199 -59.90 1.24 -13.49
N ARG A 200 -60.74 1.97 -14.21
CA ARG A 200 -61.92 2.63 -13.64
C ARG A 200 -63.05 1.62 -13.57
N TYR A 201 -63.62 1.43 -12.38
CA TYR A 201 -64.75 0.55 -12.15
C TYR A 201 -65.91 1.32 -11.51
N CYS A 202 -67.12 0.81 -11.67
CA CYS A 202 -68.29 1.36 -11.01
C CYS A 202 -68.28 0.96 -9.53
N SER A 203 -68.03 1.91 -8.62
CA SER A 203 -68.08 1.64 -7.17
C SER A 203 -69.53 1.55 -6.70
N TYR A 204 -70.43 2.33 -7.30
CA TYR A 204 -71.84 2.37 -6.94
C TYR A 204 -72.75 2.46 -8.17
N TYR A 205 -73.60 1.44 -8.37
CA TYR A 205 -74.53 1.34 -9.50
C TYR A 205 -75.96 1.72 -9.08
N GLY A 206 -76.54 2.70 -9.76
CA GLY A 206 -77.92 3.14 -9.54
C GLY A 206 -78.90 2.28 -10.32
N TYR A 207 -79.50 1.28 -9.66
CA TYR A 207 -80.43 0.34 -10.31
C TYR A 207 -81.60 1.04 -11.03
N TYR A 208 -82.23 2.04 -10.39
CA TYR A 208 -83.40 2.73 -10.92
C TYR A 208 -83.12 3.68 -12.09
N ILE A 209 -81.90 4.19 -12.20
CA ILE A 209 -81.47 5.06 -13.32
C ILE A 209 -80.66 4.30 -14.37
N ASN A 210 -80.46 2.99 -14.16
CA ASN A 210 -79.66 2.09 -14.98
C ASN A 210 -78.31 2.70 -15.40
N ALA A 211 -77.64 3.35 -14.45
CA ALA A 211 -76.39 4.08 -14.68
C ALA A 211 -75.46 3.98 -13.48
N CYS A 212 -74.16 4.10 -13.73
CA CYS A 212 -73.16 4.14 -12.68
C CYS A 212 -73.15 5.54 -12.03
N ILE A 213 -73.35 5.59 -10.72
CA ILE A 213 -73.44 6.84 -9.94
C ILE A 213 -72.05 7.31 -9.50
N ASP A 214 -71.19 6.37 -9.12
CA ASP A 214 -69.83 6.68 -8.68
C ASP A 214 -68.80 5.75 -9.32
N TYR A 215 -67.66 6.33 -9.69
CA TYR A 215 -66.54 5.64 -10.31
C TYR A 215 -65.31 5.73 -9.40
N SER A 216 -64.71 4.58 -9.12
CA SER A 216 -63.43 4.50 -8.43
C SER A 216 -62.37 3.85 -9.33
N THR A 217 -61.11 4.00 -8.96
CA THR A 217 -59.98 3.39 -9.66
C THR A 217 -59.35 2.31 -8.80
N ARG A 218 -59.04 1.16 -9.40
CA ARG A 218 -58.24 0.12 -8.75
C ARG A 218 -57.11 -0.32 -9.65
N GLU A 219 -55.99 -0.72 -9.06
CA GLU A 219 -54.93 -1.37 -9.80
C GLU A 219 -55.28 -2.84 -10.04
N VAL A 220 -55.31 -3.24 -11.31
CA VAL A 220 -55.60 -4.61 -11.71
C VAL A 220 -54.35 -5.19 -12.37
N PRO A 221 -53.89 -6.39 -11.96
CA PRO A 221 -52.78 -7.05 -12.64
C PRO A 221 -53.20 -7.44 -14.05
N TYR A 222 -52.32 -7.21 -15.02
CA TYR A 222 -52.48 -7.70 -16.37
C TYR A 222 -51.25 -8.47 -16.80
N SER A 223 -51.45 -9.44 -17.70
CA SER A 223 -50.39 -10.13 -18.41
C SER A 223 -50.59 -9.92 -19.90
N ARG A 224 -49.57 -9.42 -20.60
CA ARG A 224 -49.58 -9.32 -22.06
C ARG A 224 -48.40 -10.08 -22.67
N GLN A 225 -48.66 -10.75 -23.78
CA GLN A 225 -47.61 -11.34 -24.62
C GLN A 225 -46.97 -10.22 -25.42
N VAL A 226 -45.68 -9.95 -25.19
CA VAL A 226 -44.89 -9.03 -26.00
C VAL A 226 -43.98 -9.86 -26.87
N THR A 227 -44.03 -9.60 -28.17
CA THR A 227 -43.19 -10.29 -29.16
C THR A 227 -42.08 -9.34 -29.56
N GLU A 228 -40.82 -9.72 -29.29
CA GLU A 228 -39.65 -8.89 -29.54
C GLU A 228 -38.63 -9.68 -30.37
N MET A 229 -37.93 -9.00 -31.27
CA MET A 229 -36.82 -9.57 -32.02
C MET A 229 -35.54 -9.44 -31.19
N VAL A 230 -35.08 -10.54 -30.61
CA VAL A 230 -33.95 -10.54 -29.66
C VAL A 230 -32.78 -11.30 -30.26
N LEU A 231 -31.56 -10.80 -30.02
CA LEU A 231 -30.33 -11.50 -30.39
C LEU A 231 -30.14 -12.77 -29.54
N PRO A 232 -29.45 -13.79 -30.06
CA PRO A 232 -29.08 -14.96 -29.28
C PRO A 232 -28.29 -14.60 -28.01
N LYS A 233 -28.43 -15.41 -26.95
CA LYS A 233 -27.67 -15.21 -25.71
C LYS A 233 -26.16 -15.21 -25.99
N GLY A 234 -25.43 -14.30 -25.36
CA GLY A 234 -23.97 -14.17 -25.50
C GLY A 234 -23.50 -13.31 -26.69
N VAL A 235 -24.43 -12.85 -27.53
CA VAL A 235 -24.14 -11.90 -28.62
C VAL A 235 -24.43 -10.48 -28.13
N THR A 236 -23.47 -9.57 -28.31
CA THR A 236 -23.52 -8.22 -27.72
C THR A 236 -23.28 -7.17 -28.80
N ALA A 237 -24.06 -6.10 -28.80
CA ALA A 237 -23.93 -5.03 -29.78
C ALA A 237 -22.59 -4.28 -29.63
N PRO A 238 -22.02 -3.72 -30.72
CA PRO A 238 -20.73 -3.05 -30.66
C PRO A 238 -20.61 -1.95 -29.57
N PRO A 239 -21.60 -1.06 -29.37
CA PRO A 239 -21.55 -0.09 -28.26
C PRO A 239 -21.55 -0.73 -26.88
N GLN A 240 -22.31 -1.82 -26.72
CA GLN A 240 -22.40 -2.55 -25.45
C GLN A 240 -21.11 -3.30 -25.15
N LEU A 241 -20.49 -3.90 -26.18
CA LEU A 241 -19.21 -4.59 -26.07
C LEU A 241 -18.08 -3.61 -25.75
N PHE A 242 -18.04 -2.46 -26.43
CA PHE A 242 -17.09 -1.38 -26.15
C PHE A 242 -17.23 -0.89 -24.69
N GLY A 243 -18.45 -0.62 -24.24
CA GLY A 243 -18.72 -0.24 -22.86
C GLY A 243 -18.34 -1.31 -21.84
N ALA A 244 -18.58 -2.59 -22.14
CA ALA A 244 -18.17 -3.68 -21.27
C ALA A 244 -16.64 -3.77 -21.13
N TYR A 245 -15.89 -3.55 -22.21
CA TYR A 245 -14.43 -3.48 -22.15
C TYR A 245 -13.92 -2.27 -21.39
N GLN A 246 -14.48 -1.09 -21.62
CA GLN A 246 -14.14 0.11 -20.87
C GLN A 246 -14.39 -0.08 -19.37
N ASN A 247 -15.58 -0.55 -18.98
CA ASN A 247 -15.91 -0.78 -17.57
C ASN A 247 -14.95 -1.77 -16.93
N ARG A 248 -14.60 -2.84 -17.65
CA ARG A 248 -13.64 -3.84 -17.16
C ARG A 248 -12.23 -3.25 -17.02
N ALA A 249 -11.80 -2.40 -17.96
CA ALA A 249 -10.52 -1.71 -17.87
C ALA A 249 -10.46 -0.81 -16.64
N LEU A 250 -11.50 0.01 -16.42
CA LEU A 250 -11.60 0.90 -15.26
C LEU A 250 -11.63 0.11 -13.94
N GLU A 251 -12.42 -0.96 -13.86
CA GLU A 251 -12.48 -1.84 -12.68
C GLU A 251 -11.11 -2.46 -12.35
N LEU A 252 -10.40 -2.97 -13.36
CA LEU A 252 -9.07 -3.54 -13.17
C LEU A 252 -8.04 -2.50 -12.74
N THR A 253 -8.08 -1.30 -13.32
CA THR A 253 -7.19 -0.20 -12.90
C THR A 253 -7.44 0.17 -11.44
N GLN A 254 -8.70 0.29 -11.02
CA GLN A 254 -9.05 0.56 -9.62
C GLN A 254 -8.59 -0.57 -8.68
N SER A 255 -8.80 -1.84 -9.07
CA SER A 255 -8.35 -3.00 -8.27
C SER A 255 -6.83 -2.96 -8.06
N ARG A 256 -6.06 -2.75 -9.12
CA ARG A 256 -4.59 -2.72 -9.04
C ARG A 256 -4.10 -1.55 -8.19
N ARG A 257 -4.74 -0.37 -8.28
CA ARG A 257 -4.41 0.78 -7.42
C ARG A 257 -4.62 0.45 -5.95
N ARG A 258 -5.72 -0.21 -5.60
CA ARG A 258 -5.98 -0.66 -4.22
C ARG A 258 -4.93 -1.65 -3.76
N GLU A 259 -4.62 -2.66 -4.55
CA GLU A 259 -3.58 -3.65 -4.24
C GLU A 259 -2.20 -3.00 -4.05
N ALA A 260 -1.85 -2.01 -4.87
CA ALA A 260 -0.60 -1.28 -4.76
C ALA A 260 -0.55 -0.39 -3.51
N ALA A 261 -1.66 0.27 -3.17
CA ALA A 261 -1.80 1.03 -1.94
C ALA A 261 -1.67 0.13 -0.71
N GLU A 262 -2.34 -1.02 -0.70
CA GLU A 262 -2.26 -2.00 0.39
C GLU A 262 -0.84 -2.55 0.58
N LYS A 263 -0.13 -2.86 -0.51
CA LYS A 263 1.28 -3.29 -0.45
C LYS A 263 2.19 -2.20 0.12
N ALA A 264 1.95 -0.95 -0.24
CA ALA A 264 2.69 0.19 0.30
C ALA A 264 2.49 0.32 1.81
N GLU A 265 1.23 0.27 2.26
CA GLU A 265 0.89 0.37 3.67
C GLU A 265 1.47 -0.80 4.48
N ALA A 266 1.45 -2.01 3.92
CA ALA A 266 2.11 -3.17 4.53
C ALA A 266 3.63 -2.97 4.68
N GLN A 267 4.30 -2.46 3.64
CA GLN A 267 5.73 -2.15 3.69
C GLN A 267 6.06 -1.03 4.68
N LYS A 268 5.24 0.03 4.75
CA LYS A 268 5.38 1.08 5.77
C LYS A 268 5.26 0.51 7.18
N ALA A 269 4.26 -0.34 7.42
CA ALA A 269 4.06 -0.98 8.71
C ALA A 269 5.24 -1.90 9.10
N GLU A 270 5.81 -2.63 8.15
CA GLU A 270 7.01 -3.45 8.35
C GLU A 270 8.22 -2.58 8.75
N ILE A 271 8.47 -1.48 8.03
CA ILE A 271 9.56 -0.55 8.37
C ILE A 271 9.36 0.08 9.74
N LEU A 272 8.13 0.50 10.09
CA LEU A 272 7.84 1.05 11.41
C LEU A 272 8.10 0.03 12.54
N ALA A 273 7.71 -1.23 12.32
CA ALA A 273 7.98 -2.30 13.26
C ALA A 273 9.49 -2.59 13.40
N ASP A 274 10.23 -2.56 12.30
CA ASP A 274 11.69 -2.73 12.30
C ASP A 274 12.40 -1.55 12.97
N ASN A 275 11.92 -0.32 12.79
CA ASN A 275 12.42 0.87 13.48
C ASN A 275 12.20 0.77 14.99
N ALA A 276 11.04 0.29 15.43
CA ALA A 276 10.76 0.05 16.85
C ALA A 276 11.68 -1.03 17.45
N ARG A 277 11.96 -2.11 16.71
CA ARG A 277 12.94 -3.13 17.13
C ARG A 277 14.36 -2.56 17.14
N GLY A 278 14.69 -1.71 16.17
CA GLY A 278 15.97 -1.02 16.07
C GLY A 278 16.23 -0.12 17.28
N SER A 279 15.25 0.69 17.67
CA SER A 279 15.35 1.57 18.84
C SER A 279 15.50 0.77 20.15
N ALA A 280 14.75 -0.32 20.30
CA ALA A 280 14.89 -1.22 21.44
C ALA A 280 16.31 -1.83 21.53
N ASN A 281 16.89 -2.24 20.39
CA ASN A 281 18.26 -2.77 20.34
C ASN A 281 19.31 -1.72 20.70
N ILE A 282 19.15 -0.46 20.23
CA ILE A 282 20.03 0.65 20.62
C ILE A 282 19.94 0.90 22.13
N TRP A 283 18.73 0.92 22.68
CA TRP A 283 18.54 1.10 24.13
C TRP A 283 19.21 -0.01 24.94
N LEU A 284 19.05 -1.27 24.50
CA LEU A 284 19.74 -2.40 25.12
C LEU A 284 21.27 -2.26 25.03
N ALA A 285 21.81 -1.84 23.89
CA ALA A 285 23.24 -1.60 23.73
C ALA A 285 23.75 -0.51 24.70
N ILE A 286 23.00 0.59 24.86
CA ILE A 286 23.31 1.66 25.83
C ILE A 286 23.31 1.11 27.26
N GLN A 287 22.33 0.28 27.62
CA GLN A 287 22.28 -0.36 28.95
C GLN A 287 23.49 -1.27 29.20
N ILE A 288 23.91 -2.07 28.21
CA ILE A 288 25.09 -2.94 28.32
C ILE A 288 26.36 -2.10 28.48
N VAL A 289 26.53 -1.03 27.70
CA VAL A 289 27.67 -0.10 27.86
C VAL A 289 27.67 0.55 29.24
N GLY A 290 26.52 1.03 29.71
CA GLY A 290 26.38 1.61 31.04
C GLY A 290 26.76 0.64 32.16
N GLY A 291 26.28 -0.61 32.08
CA GLY A 291 26.65 -1.68 33.01
C GLY A 291 28.13 -2.02 32.99
N PHE A 292 28.72 -2.09 31.80
CA PHE A 292 30.17 -2.30 31.63
C PHE A 292 31.00 -1.17 32.26
N LEU A 293 30.62 0.09 32.04
CA LEU A 293 31.30 1.26 32.62
C LEU A 293 31.19 1.26 34.15
N ALA A 294 30.03 0.92 34.70
CA ALA A 294 29.84 0.81 36.15
C ALA A 294 30.75 -0.26 36.78
N LEU A 295 30.85 -1.44 36.14
CA LEU A 295 31.76 -2.50 36.57
C LEU A 295 33.22 -2.07 36.50
N MET A 296 33.66 -1.46 35.40
CA MET A 296 35.04 -0.95 35.25
C MET A 296 35.37 0.13 36.28
N PHE A 297 34.43 1.03 36.57
CA PHE A 297 34.61 2.05 37.60
C PHE A 297 34.79 1.43 39.00
N LEU A 298 34.02 0.39 39.33
CA LEU A 298 34.20 -0.36 40.58
C LEU A 298 35.59 -1.01 40.65
N PHE A 299 36.08 -1.61 39.56
CA PHE A 299 37.44 -2.15 39.50
C PHE A 299 38.51 -1.09 39.70
N LEU A 300 38.33 0.11 39.12
CA LEU A 300 39.25 1.23 39.32
C LEU A 300 39.28 1.69 40.78
N LEU A 301 38.12 1.78 41.44
CA LEU A 301 38.06 2.12 42.87
C LEU A 301 38.81 1.10 43.73
N ILE A 302 38.58 -0.20 43.50
CA ILE A 302 39.30 -1.28 44.22
C ILE A 302 40.80 -1.22 43.92
N ALA A 303 41.19 -0.94 42.68
CA ALA A 303 42.60 -0.83 42.29
C ALA A 303 43.28 0.37 42.97
N ILE A 304 42.61 1.52 43.05
CA ILE A 304 43.08 2.71 43.75
C ILE A 304 43.22 2.41 45.24
N GLU A 305 42.21 1.81 45.87
CA GLU A 305 42.25 1.44 47.29
C GLU A 305 43.42 0.49 47.57
N ARG A 306 43.62 -0.53 46.73
CA ARG A 306 44.74 -1.46 46.85
C ARG A 306 46.08 -0.74 46.68
N HIS A 307 46.20 0.16 45.72
CA HIS A 307 47.43 0.93 45.51
C HIS A 307 47.73 1.87 46.68
N GLN A 308 46.71 2.53 47.23
CA GLN A 308 46.82 3.36 48.43
C GLN A 308 47.23 2.54 49.65
N ARG A 309 46.69 1.33 49.85
CA ARG A 309 47.13 0.41 50.93
C ARG A 309 48.60 0.00 50.77
N VAL A 310 49.06 -0.22 49.54
CA VAL A 310 50.47 -0.55 49.26
C VAL A 310 51.39 0.66 49.48
N LEU A 311 50.95 1.87 49.14
CA LEU A 311 51.70 3.09 49.43
C LEU A 311 51.74 3.38 50.93
N ALA A 312 50.63 3.18 51.65
CA ALA A 312 50.56 3.34 53.10
C ALA A 312 51.46 2.34 53.84
N THR A 313 51.54 1.07 53.42
CA THR A 313 52.49 0.11 54.01
C THR A 313 53.94 0.43 53.68
N ARG A 314 54.23 1.01 52.50
CA ARG A 314 55.58 1.47 52.14
C ARG A 314 55.98 2.77 52.83
N ALA A 315 55.03 3.64 53.17
CA ALA A 315 55.28 4.88 53.92
C ALA A 315 55.30 4.64 55.45
N ALA A 316 54.61 3.60 55.93
CA ALA A 316 54.66 3.13 57.32
C ALA A 316 55.87 2.22 57.61
N GLY A 317 56.67 1.87 56.60
CA GLY A 317 58.07 1.55 56.80
C GLY A 317 58.86 2.81 56.47
N PRO A 318 59.72 3.32 57.36
CA PRO A 318 60.95 2.64 57.78
C PRO A 318 61.33 3.01 59.24
N GLU A 319 62.57 2.80 59.70
CA GLU A 319 63.13 3.55 60.85
C GLU A 319 62.47 3.34 62.24
N ALA A 320 62.25 2.10 62.66
CA ALA A 320 62.04 1.74 64.08
C ALA A 320 63.08 0.72 64.58
N SER A 321 64.33 0.83 64.11
CA SER A 321 65.43 -0.02 64.56
C SER A 321 66.76 0.72 64.78
N ASP A 322 66.74 2.05 64.92
CA ASP A 322 67.89 2.83 65.40
C ASP A 322 67.40 3.95 66.33
N VAL A 323 66.94 3.56 67.52
CA VAL A 323 67.20 4.22 68.81
C VAL A 323 67.36 3.14 69.86
#